data_AF-A0A534REB9-F1
#
_entry.id   AF-A0A534REB9-F1
#
_cell.length_a   1.000
_cell.length_b   1.000
_cell.length_c   1.000
_cell.angle_alpha   90.00
_cell.angle_beta   90.00
_cell.angle_gamma   90.00
#
_symmetry.space_group_name_H-M   'P 1'
#
loop_
_entity.id
_entity.type
_entity.pdbx_description
1 polymer ?
#
loop_
_entity_poly.entity_id
_entity_poly.type
_entity_poly.pdbx_seq_one_letter_code
_entity_poly.pdbx_strand_id
1 'polypeptide(L)'
;MGAKRAIPDVAFPASGVYPIIVRGQGLLAGGTSAAAPAWAGVVARLVQHEGGRVGFLNPQLYRIGRAQLHGGPAVFHDVVVGDNGTSLAPGFSARPGYDFATGWGSVDGAALLDVFPGR
;
A
#
# COMPACT_ATOMS: atom_id res chain seq x y z
N MET A 1 -8.17 11.60 -16.63
CA MET A 1 -8.29 11.26 -15.19
C MET A 1 -9.59 11.86 -14.70
N GLY A 2 -10.51 11.07 -14.15
CA GLY A 2 -11.85 11.55 -13.77
C GLY A 2 -11.81 12.53 -12.59
N ALA A 3 -12.83 13.37 -12.46
CA ALA A 3 -12.96 14.42 -11.44
C ALA A 3 -13.18 13.90 -9.99
N LYS A 4 -12.79 12.65 -9.69
CA LYS A 4 -13.04 11.99 -8.40
C LYS A 4 -11.77 11.30 -7.88
N ARG A 5 -11.67 11.14 -6.56
CA ARG A 5 -10.56 10.46 -5.89
C ARG A 5 -10.58 8.96 -6.21
N ALA A 6 -9.49 8.47 -6.80
CA ALA A 6 -9.23 7.06 -7.11
C ALA A 6 -8.81 6.27 -5.86
N ILE A 7 -9.25 5.03 -5.64
CA ILE A 7 -8.82 4.17 -4.53
C ILE A 7 -8.36 2.80 -5.04
N PRO A 8 -7.50 2.09 -4.27
CA PRO A 8 -6.78 2.54 -3.06
C PRO A 8 -5.54 3.40 -3.39
N ASP A 9 -4.77 3.83 -2.39
CA ASP A 9 -3.46 4.47 -2.62
C ASP A 9 -2.32 3.44 -2.67
N VAL A 10 -2.35 2.48 -1.75
CA VAL A 10 -1.38 1.38 -1.60
C VAL A 10 -2.14 0.11 -1.22
N ALA A 11 -1.52 -1.05 -1.43
CA ALA A 11 -2.05 -2.35 -1.08
C ALA A 11 -1.05 -3.15 -0.24
N PHE A 12 -1.55 -4.04 0.61
CA PHE A 12 -0.76 -5.01 1.35
C PHE A 12 -1.44 -6.38 1.25
N PRO A 13 -0.75 -7.48 1.60
CA PRO A 13 -1.37 -8.79 1.61
C PRO A 13 -2.73 -8.76 2.30
N ALA A 14 -3.70 -9.43 1.71
CA ALA A 14 -5.06 -9.54 2.24
C ALA A 14 -5.60 -10.97 2.15
N SER A 15 -4.82 -11.91 1.59
CA SER A 15 -5.05 -13.34 1.79
C SER A 15 -4.74 -13.71 3.24
N GLY A 16 -5.31 -14.79 3.75
CA GLY A 16 -5.15 -15.24 5.15
C GLY A 16 -3.71 -15.58 5.55
N VAL A 17 -2.85 -14.57 5.70
CA VAL A 17 -1.39 -14.70 5.91
C VAL A 17 -0.93 -14.08 7.22
N TYR A 18 -1.82 -13.40 7.96
CA TYR A 18 -1.48 -12.74 9.22
C TYR A 18 -1.82 -13.67 10.38
N PRO A 19 -0.82 -14.22 11.10
CA PRO A 19 -1.08 -14.96 12.31
C PRO A 19 -1.57 -14.00 13.40
N ILE A 20 -2.75 -14.27 13.94
CA ILE A 20 -3.31 -13.51 15.08
C ILE A 20 -3.79 -14.48 16.16
N ILE A 21 -3.91 -13.96 17.39
CA ILE A 21 -4.49 -14.70 18.51
C ILE A 21 -5.83 -14.06 18.85
N VAL A 22 -6.89 -14.86 18.82
CA VAL A 22 -8.22 -14.44 19.25
C VAL A 22 -8.67 -15.39 20.36
N ARG A 23 -8.93 -14.83 21.55
CA ARG A 23 -9.35 -15.61 22.73
C ARG A 23 -8.42 -16.78 23.06
N GLY A 24 -7.11 -16.55 22.93
CA GLY A 24 -6.07 -17.56 23.20
C GLY A 24 -5.86 -18.59 22.09
N GLN A 25 -6.61 -18.51 20.99
CA GLN A 25 -6.45 -19.41 19.84
C GLN A 25 -5.74 -18.72 18.69
N GLY A 26 -4.73 -19.39 18.11
CA GLY A 26 -4.03 -18.92 16.92
C GLY A 26 -4.86 -19.17 15.66
N LEU A 27 -4.95 -18.16 14.79
CA LEU A 27 -5.60 -18.26 13.49
C LEU A 27 -4.92 -17.37 12.46
N LEU A 28 -5.19 -17.64 11.18
CA LEU A 28 -4.72 -16.81 10.07
C LEU A 28 -5.82 -15.85 9.65
N ALA A 29 -5.56 -14.56 9.79
CA ALA A 29 -6.41 -13.48 9.35
C ALA A 29 -5.95 -12.90 8.00
N GLY A 30 -6.89 -12.24 7.33
CA GLY A 30 -6.67 -11.54 6.07
C GLY A 30 -7.65 -10.38 5.93
N GLY A 31 -8.00 -10.05 4.69
CA GLY A 31 -8.81 -8.90 4.33
C GLY A 31 -8.03 -7.59 4.40
N THR A 32 -8.60 -6.55 3.81
CA THR A 32 -8.06 -5.18 3.89
C THR A 32 -7.99 -4.66 5.33
N SER A 33 -8.79 -5.23 6.24
CA SER A 33 -8.71 -5.01 7.69
C SER A 33 -7.36 -5.43 8.29
N ALA A 34 -6.67 -6.43 7.72
CA ALA A 34 -5.31 -6.81 8.13
C ALA A 34 -4.24 -6.00 7.37
N ALA A 35 -4.52 -5.62 6.11
CA ALA A 35 -3.66 -4.77 5.31
C ALA A 35 -3.47 -3.36 5.91
N ALA A 36 -4.54 -2.75 6.44
CA ALA A 36 -4.50 -1.41 7.02
C ALA A 36 -3.54 -1.27 8.22
N PRO A 37 -3.57 -2.14 9.26
CA PRO A 37 -2.59 -2.09 10.34
C PRO A 37 -1.18 -2.49 9.89
N ALA A 38 -1.02 -3.33 8.86
CA ALA A 38 0.29 -3.60 8.28
C ALA A 38 0.91 -2.32 7.69
N TRP A 39 0.14 -1.55 6.92
CA TRP A 39 0.54 -0.23 6.45
C TRP A 39 0.83 0.74 7.60
N ALA A 40 -0.02 0.76 8.63
CA ALA A 40 0.21 1.60 9.82
C ALA A 40 1.55 1.28 10.51
N GLY A 41 1.98 0.02 10.53
CA GLY A 41 3.29 -0.39 11.01
C GLY A 41 4.44 0.22 10.22
N VAL A 42 4.36 0.22 8.88
CA VAL A 42 5.33 0.89 8.00
C VAL A 42 5.38 2.39 8.29
N VAL A 43 4.22 3.04 8.39
CA VAL A 43 4.13 4.47 8.72
C VAL A 43 4.71 4.78 10.10
N ALA A 44 4.49 3.91 11.10
CA ALA A 44 5.07 4.10 12.43
C ALA A 44 6.60 4.08 12.41
N ARG A 45 7.20 3.20 11.59
CA ARG A 45 8.65 3.17 11.37
C ARG A 45 9.16 4.42 10.66
N LEU A 46 8.40 4.92 9.68
CA LEU A 46 8.70 6.19 9.04
C LEU A 46 8.63 7.36 10.03
N VAL A 47 7.59 7.45 10.84
CA VAL A 47 7.45 8.47 11.91
C VAL A 47 8.63 8.41 12.88
N GLN A 48 9.07 7.21 13.24
CA GLN A 48 10.25 7.02 14.08
C GLN A 48 11.53 7.49 13.39
N HIS A 49 11.73 7.14 12.12
CA HIS A 49 12.88 7.57 11.31
C HIS A 49 12.94 9.09 11.19
N GLU A 50 11.81 9.72 10.90
CA GLU A 50 11.69 11.18 10.77
C GLU A 50 11.76 11.93 12.11
N GLY A 51 11.80 11.22 13.25
CA GLY A 51 11.77 11.81 14.58
C GLY A 51 10.58 12.76 14.78
N GLY A 52 9.42 12.43 14.19
CA GLY A 52 8.27 13.33 14.18
C GLY A 52 7.12 12.92 13.27
N ARG A 53 6.04 13.71 13.30
CA ARG A 53 4.85 13.49 12.47
C ARG A 53 5.20 13.67 10.99
N VAL A 54 4.82 12.70 10.16
CA VAL A 54 5.03 12.69 8.70
C VAL A 54 3.89 13.35 7.91
N GLY A 55 2.82 13.75 8.58
CA GLY A 55 1.68 14.44 7.99
C GLY A 55 0.87 13.58 7.03
N PHE A 56 0.25 14.25 6.05
CA PHE A 56 -0.56 13.60 5.01
C PHE A 56 0.34 13.01 3.92
N LEU A 57 0.42 11.67 3.86
CA LEU A 57 1.38 10.97 3.03
C LEU A 57 1.03 10.92 1.54
N ASN A 58 -0.24 11.01 1.15
CA ASN A 58 -0.67 10.75 -0.24
C ASN A 58 0.09 11.61 -1.28
N PRO A 59 0.28 12.94 -1.11
CA PRO A 59 1.03 13.72 -2.07
C PRO A 59 2.46 13.19 -2.31
N GLN A 60 3.12 12.72 -1.23
CA GLN A 60 4.47 12.16 -1.31
C GLN A 60 4.48 10.79 -1.97
N LEU A 61 3.57 9.89 -1.57
CA LEU A 61 3.45 8.56 -2.18
C LEU A 61 3.21 8.65 -3.69
N TYR A 62 2.35 9.56 -4.15
CA TYR A 62 2.11 9.74 -5.58
C TYR A 62 3.29 10.39 -6.31
N ARG A 63 4.05 11.26 -5.64
CA ARG A 63 5.30 11.80 -6.22
C ARG A 63 6.33 10.70 -6.42
N ILE A 64 6.51 9.85 -5.40
CA ILE A 64 7.43 8.70 -5.44
C ILE A 64 6.97 7.69 -6.49
N GLY A 65 5.69 7.32 -6.53
CA GLY A 65 5.17 6.35 -7.50
C GLY A 65 5.31 6.81 -8.94
N ARG A 66 5.05 8.12 -9.20
CA ARG A 66 5.35 8.71 -10.51
C ARG A 66 6.85 8.69 -10.80
N ALA A 67 7.72 9.01 -9.84
CA ALA A 67 9.16 8.95 -10.07
C ALA A 67 9.61 7.54 -10.44
N GLN A 68 9.13 6.51 -9.72
CA GLN A 68 9.40 5.10 -10.02
C GLN A 68 9.00 4.72 -11.45
N LEU A 69 7.82 5.15 -11.92
CA LEU A 69 7.38 4.92 -13.31
C LEU A 69 8.30 5.55 -14.37
N HIS A 70 9.09 6.55 -13.99
CA HIS A 70 10.02 7.24 -14.89
C HIS A 70 11.48 6.88 -14.57
N GLY A 71 11.74 5.71 -13.99
CA GLY A 71 13.09 5.21 -13.70
C GLY A 71 13.71 5.69 -12.39
N GLY A 72 12.91 6.30 -11.51
CA GLY A 72 13.30 6.63 -10.15
C GLY A 72 13.40 5.39 -9.24
N PRO A 73 13.70 5.59 -7.94
CA PRO A 73 13.85 4.50 -6.99
C PRO A 73 12.62 3.59 -6.93
N ALA A 74 12.86 2.28 -6.85
CA ALA A 74 11.81 1.28 -6.70
C ALA A 74 11.37 1.21 -5.22
N VAL A 75 10.22 1.81 -4.92
CA VAL A 75 9.62 1.88 -3.58
C VAL A 75 8.36 1.03 -3.51
N PHE A 76 7.66 0.86 -4.62
CA PHE A 76 6.45 0.06 -4.69
C PHE A 76 6.72 -1.25 -5.43
N HIS A 77 6.22 -2.35 -4.87
CA HIS A 77 6.03 -3.59 -5.60
C HIS A 77 4.72 -3.50 -6.38
N ASP A 78 4.86 -3.20 -7.67
CA ASP A 78 3.76 -3.00 -8.60
C ASP A 78 3.02 -4.32 -8.87
N VAL A 79 1.70 -4.34 -8.65
CA VAL A 79 0.86 -5.53 -8.88
C VAL A 79 0.26 -5.39 -10.26
N VAL A 80 0.67 -6.27 -11.18
CA VAL A 80 0.27 -6.16 -12.60
C VAL A 80 -0.61 -7.31 -13.09
N VAL A 81 -0.98 -8.23 -12.20
CA VAL A 81 -1.78 -9.42 -12.51
C VAL A 81 -2.91 -9.57 -11.51
N GLY A 82 -4.12 -9.86 -12.02
CA GLY A 82 -5.34 -10.08 -11.24
C GLY A 82 -6.33 -8.93 -11.31
N ASP A 83 -7.39 -9.01 -10.52
CA ASP A 83 -8.43 -8.00 -10.41
C ASP A 83 -9.09 -8.05 -9.03
N ASN A 84 -9.89 -7.04 -8.69
CA ASN A 84 -10.67 -6.99 -7.45
C ASN A 84 -12.18 -7.29 -7.67
N GLY A 85 -12.50 -8.00 -8.75
CA GLY A 85 -13.86 -8.44 -9.05
C GLY A 85 -14.34 -9.50 -8.05
N THR A 86 -15.66 -9.59 -7.93
CA THR A 86 -16.33 -10.60 -7.10
C THR A 86 -17.44 -11.25 -7.90
N SER A 87 -18.03 -12.32 -7.37
CA SER A 87 -19.26 -12.88 -7.93
C SER A 87 -20.44 -11.91 -7.95
N LEU A 88 -20.37 -10.81 -7.18
CA LEU A 88 -21.43 -9.81 -7.04
C LEU A 88 -21.25 -8.59 -7.95
N ALA A 89 -20.02 -8.30 -8.39
CA ALA A 89 -19.74 -7.12 -9.20
C ALA A 89 -18.42 -7.28 -9.98
N PRO A 90 -18.37 -6.76 -11.23
CA PRO A 90 -17.10 -6.64 -11.95
C PRO A 90 -16.16 -5.72 -11.19
N GLY A 91 -14.86 -6.05 -11.23
CA GLY A 91 -13.80 -5.25 -10.64
C GLY A 91 -12.99 -4.48 -11.67
N PHE A 92 -11.88 -3.95 -11.19
CA PHE A 92 -10.83 -3.36 -11.99
C PHE A 92 -9.65 -4.32 -12.08
N SER A 93 -9.08 -4.46 -13.26
CA SER A 93 -7.86 -5.24 -13.46
C SER A 93 -6.63 -4.47 -12.99
N ALA A 94 -5.70 -5.21 -12.40
CA ALA A 94 -4.37 -4.75 -12.09
C ALA A 94 -3.58 -4.48 -13.39
N ARG A 95 -2.66 -3.51 -13.36
CA ARG A 95 -1.88 -3.12 -14.56
C ARG A 95 -0.60 -2.37 -14.13
N PRO A 96 0.41 -2.27 -15.01
CA PRO A 96 1.60 -1.48 -14.71
C PRO A 96 1.29 -0.07 -14.23
N GLY A 97 1.87 0.30 -13.08
CA GLY A 97 1.68 1.57 -12.40
C GLY A 97 0.39 1.65 -11.59
N TYR A 98 -0.10 2.88 -11.38
CA TYR A 98 -1.30 3.07 -10.56
C TYR A 98 -2.54 2.40 -11.19
N ASP A 99 -3.21 1.55 -10.41
CA ASP A 99 -4.47 0.93 -10.77
C ASP A 99 -5.52 0.98 -9.66
N PHE A 100 -6.76 0.64 -10.02
CA PHE A 100 -7.90 0.69 -9.09
C PHE A 100 -8.07 -0.62 -8.28
N ALA A 101 -7.23 -1.63 -8.52
CA ALA A 101 -7.22 -2.85 -7.73
C ALA A 101 -6.30 -2.72 -6.50
N THR A 102 -5.13 -2.10 -6.68
CA THR A 102 -4.03 -2.10 -5.71
C THR A 102 -3.35 -0.74 -5.51
N GLY A 103 -3.78 0.29 -6.24
CA GLY A 103 -3.17 1.62 -6.14
C GLY A 103 -1.76 1.59 -6.75
N TRP A 104 -0.76 2.06 -6.00
CA TRP A 104 0.65 1.93 -6.40
C TRP A 104 1.23 0.54 -6.12
N GLY A 105 0.51 -0.36 -5.46
CA GLY A 105 1.03 -1.65 -4.99
C GLY A 105 1.47 -1.60 -3.52
N SER A 106 2.28 -2.60 -3.10
CA SER A 106 2.81 -2.65 -1.73
C SER A 106 4.10 -1.86 -1.58
N VAL A 107 4.32 -1.31 -0.40
CA VAL A 107 5.46 -0.43 -0.13
C VAL A 107 6.62 -1.25 0.44
N ASP A 108 7.78 -1.18 -0.21
CA ASP A 108 9.05 -1.52 0.42
C ASP A 108 9.36 -0.47 1.48
N GLY A 109 9.28 -0.90 2.75
CA GLY A 109 9.46 0.00 3.88
C GLY A 109 10.86 0.62 3.93
N ALA A 110 11.91 -0.13 3.60
CA ALA A 110 13.28 0.39 3.64
C ALA A 110 13.51 1.40 2.52
N ALA A 111 13.09 1.07 1.30
CA ALA A 111 13.18 1.99 0.18
C ALA A 111 12.37 3.27 0.42
N LEU A 112 11.21 3.18 1.08
CA LEU A 112 10.45 4.36 1.48
C LEU A 112 11.24 5.24 2.44
N LEU A 113 11.89 4.68 3.47
CA LEU A 113 12.70 5.47 4.41
C LEU A 113 13.82 6.23 3.68
N ASP A 114 14.50 5.58 2.72
CA ASP A 114 15.64 6.16 2.00
C ASP A 114 15.26 7.35 1.12
N VAL A 115 14.05 7.36 0.57
CA VAL A 115 13.60 8.41 -0.38
C VAL A 115 12.58 9.37 0.20
N PHE A 116 12.09 9.11 1.42
CA PHE A 116 11.14 10.00 2.04
C PHE A 116 11.83 11.34 2.28
N PRO A 117 11.26 12.45 1.82
CA PRO A 117 11.91 13.76 1.88
C PRO A 117 11.85 14.37 3.29
N GLY A 118 11.73 13.55 4.34
CA GLY A 118 11.39 14.03 5.66
C GLY A 118 12.55 14.78 6.32
N ARG A 119 12.15 15.86 7.01
CA ARG A 119 12.92 17.07 7.35
C ARG A 119 13.72 17.70 6.21
#